data_AF-A0A838K540-F1
#
_entry.id   AF-A0A838K540-F1
#
_cell.length_a   1.000
_cell.length_b   1.000
_cell.length_c   1.000
_cell.angle_alpha   90.00
_cell.angle_beta   90.00
_cell.angle_gamma   90.00
#
_symmetry.space_group_name_H-M   'P 1'
#
loop_
_entity.id
_entity.type
_entity.pdbx_description
1 polymer ?
#
loop_
_entity_poly.entity_id
_entity_poly.type
_entity_poly.pdbx_seq_one_letter_code
_entity_poly.pdbx_strand_id
1 'polypeptide(L)'
;MTSHATPPGERDLPAGRFAHIKGIVMDEVARTHAPRRAQRRRTVSILAAGLLLAMAVGAGAYVLRPADQFASLGCYSTAARDADVAVVSTDGRDPEDVCAELWASGEVGPTTQVPPLTSCVGEGAGAIWVLPGGRGVCERLGLQRLSSVAVDPDAPSVPELRDALIAHFGGRECIDIERARDIAQAELGGRGFDGWTVEAREFADTDCASFGLDVAEQLVFIIGMPGPDSLQAALGQATEADCLDAEQASAAARQVLSERGLDDWTVQVEQETFDGNQAAVDGGIEGEVCAQFSAADGVVYVVGVIFERH
;
A
#
# COMPACT_ATOMS: atom_id res chain seq x y z
N MET A 1 42.55 -18.39 22.18
CA MET A 1 42.11 -17.21 22.95
C MET A 1 40.80 -16.73 22.33
N THR A 2 39.68 -17.30 22.78
CA THR A 2 38.33 -16.91 22.33
C THR A 2 37.75 -15.94 23.36
N SER A 3 37.48 -14.72 22.93
CA SER A 3 36.92 -13.65 23.77
C SER A 3 35.40 -13.71 23.66
N HIS A 4 34.73 -14.09 24.75
CA HIS A 4 33.27 -14.03 24.86
C HIS A 4 32.87 -12.62 25.31
N ALA A 5 32.18 -11.88 24.43
CA ALA A 5 31.57 -10.60 24.79
C ALA A 5 30.19 -10.87 25.42
N THR A 6 30.03 -10.45 26.68
CA THR A 6 28.74 -10.49 27.38
C THR A 6 27.90 -9.27 26.97
N PRO A 7 26.61 -9.44 26.63
CA PRO A 7 25.73 -8.31 26.32
C PRO A 7 25.49 -7.43 27.55
N PRO A 8 25.29 -6.11 27.37
CA PRO A 8 25.05 -5.20 28.48
C PRO A 8 23.68 -5.48 29.12
N GLY A 9 23.64 -5.44 30.46
CA GLY A 9 22.41 -5.65 31.22
C GLY A 9 21.33 -4.63 30.90
N GLU A 10 20.10 -5.13 30.81
CA GLU A 10 18.89 -4.36 30.56
C GLU A 10 18.70 -3.27 31.61
N ARG A 11 18.43 -2.04 31.15
CA ARG A 11 18.23 -0.89 32.04
C ARG A 11 16.75 -0.79 32.41
N ASP A 12 16.46 -0.99 33.68
CA ASP A 12 15.15 -0.71 34.25
C ASP A 12 14.76 0.76 34.04
N LEU A 13 13.72 0.99 33.24
CA LEU A 13 13.09 2.29 33.11
C LEU A 13 12.05 2.45 34.24
N PRO A 14 12.07 3.55 35.02
CA PRO A 14 11.18 3.72 36.16
C PRO A 14 9.72 3.82 35.71
N ALA A 15 8.87 3.00 36.33
CA ALA A 15 7.42 3.00 36.15
C ALA A 15 6.85 4.36 36.55
N GLY A 16 6.47 5.17 35.56
CA GLY A 16 5.89 6.50 35.77
C GLY A 16 6.19 7.51 34.66
N ARG A 17 7.24 7.30 33.85
CA ARG A 17 7.59 8.25 32.76
C ARG A 17 6.55 8.28 31.64
N PHE A 18 5.95 7.13 31.32
CA PHE A 18 4.88 7.03 30.31
C PHE A 18 3.59 7.74 30.74
N ALA A 19 3.23 7.71 32.02
CA ALA A 19 2.06 8.43 32.54
C ALA A 19 2.26 9.96 32.45
N HIS A 20 3.49 10.43 32.67
CA HIS A 20 3.82 11.86 32.56
C HIS A 20 3.82 12.34 31.10
N ILE A 21 4.37 11.56 30.17
CA ILE A 21 4.40 11.90 28.74
C ILE A 21 2.97 11.87 28.15
N LYS A 22 2.14 10.90 28.53
CA LYS A 22 0.74 10.84 28.10
C LYS A 22 -0.06 12.06 28.57
N GLY A 23 0.20 12.57 29.78
CA GLY A 23 -0.43 13.78 30.31
C GLY A 23 -0.08 15.04 29.52
N ILE A 24 1.18 15.21 29.12
CA ILE A 24 1.63 16.38 28.33
C ILE A 24 1.02 16.36 26.93
N VAL A 25 0.93 15.18 26.30
CA VAL A 25 0.39 15.03 24.94
C VAL A 25 -1.13 15.24 24.93
N MET A 26 -1.86 14.74 25.92
CA MET A 26 -3.32 14.90 26.00
C MET A 26 -3.73 16.36 26.32
N ASP A 27 -2.93 17.09 27.11
CA ASP A 27 -3.22 18.49 27.45
C ASP A 27 -2.99 19.44 26.27
N GLU A 28 -2.08 19.10 25.35
CA GLU A 28 -1.84 19.90 24.14
C GLU A 28 -2.92 19.67 23.08
N VAL A 29 -3.42 18.43 22.91
CA VAL A 29 -4.51 18.10 21.97
C VAL A 29 -5.84 18.76 22.38
N ALA A 30 -6.10 18.88 23.68
CA ALA A 30 -7.29 19.54 24.20
C ALA A 30 -7.31 21.07 23.93
N ARG A 31 -6.15 21.72 23.82
CA ARG A 31 -6.05 23.16 23.47
C ARG A 31 -6.35 23.43 22.00
N THR A 32 -6.12 22.45 21.13
CA THR A 32 -6.32 22.60 19.68
C THR A 32 -7.79 22.50 19.26
N HIS A 33 -8.69 22.01 20.14
CA HIS A 33 -10.09 21.72 19.79
C HIS A 33 -11.14 22.56 20.54
N ALA A 34 -10.75 23.66 21.20
CA ALA A 34 -11.73 24.56 21.80
C ALA A 34 -12.55 25.30 20.72
N PRO A 35 -13.89 25.14 20.68
CA PRO A 35 -14.73 25.79 19.68
C PRO A 35 -14.80 27.31 19.92
N ARG A 36 -14.27 28.11 18.98
CA ARG A 36 -14.37 29.58 18.98
C ARG A 36 -15.81 30.04 18.72
N ARG A 37 -16.67 30.00 19.75
CA ARG A 37 -17.91 30.77 19.83
C ARG A 37 -17.68 31.98 20.76
N ALA A 38 -17.59 33.16 20.15
CA ALA A 38 -17.90 34.50 20.69
C ALA A 38 -16.81 35.55 20.42
N GLN A 39 -16.70 36.03 19.18
CA GLN A 39 -16.21 37.40 18.95
C GLN A 39 -16.76 38.03 17.66
N ARG A 40 -18.07 37.88 17.48
CA ARG A 40 -18.85 38.69 16.55
C ARG A 40 -19.10 40.05 17.20
N ARG A 41 -18.19 41.02 17.01
CA ARG A 41 -18.41 42.49 17.01
C ARG A 41 -17.08 43.25 16.98
N ARG A 42 -17.03 44.33 16.17
CA ARG A 42 -15.90 45.21 15.78
C ARG A 42 -15.16 44.64 14.58
N THR A 43 -15.63 44.80 13.34
CA THR A 43 -15.91 46.03 12.58
C THR A 43 -14.73 47.00 12.52
N VAL A 44 -14.34 47.31 11.27
CA VAL A 44 -13.75 48.57 10.78
C VAL A 44 -12.26 48.52 10.39
N SER A 45 -12.08 48.50 9.06
CA SER A 45 -11.03 49.17 8.27
C SER A 45 -9.61 48.60 8.29
N ILE A 46 -9.22 48.01 7.17
CA ILE A 46 -8.24 48.58 6.22
C ILE A 46 -8.44 47.85 4.88
N LEU A 47 -9.23 48.49 4.02
CA LEU A 47 -9.19 48.33 2.56
C LEU A 47 -8.02 49.20 2.04
N ALA A 48 -7.44 48.77 0.93
CA ALA A 48 -6.55 49.54 0.04
C ALA A 48 -5.05 49.59 0.38
N ALA A 49 -4.35 48.47 0.16
CA ALA A 49 -2.98 48.45 -0.40
C ALA A 49 -2.58 46.98 -0.66
N GLY A 50 -2.62 46.55 -1.92
CA GLY A 50 -2.27 45.17 -2.28
C GLY A 50 -2.83 44.69 -3.63
N LEU A 51 -3.58 45.54 -4.33
CA LEU A 51 -4.10 45.27 -5.67
C LEU A 51 -3.04 45.52 -6.80
N LEU A 52 -1.74 45.42 -6.48
CA LEU A 52 -0.61 45.59 -7.42
C LEU A 52 0.44 44.49 -7.22
N LEU A 53 -0.02 43.23 -7.15
CA LEU A 53 0.82 42.03 -7.21
C LEU A 53 0.07 40.90 -7.95
N ALA A 54 -0.60 41.27 -9.04
CA ALA A 54 -1.36 40.35 -9.91
C ALA A 54 -0.74 40.19 -11.30
N MET A 55 0.60 40.20 -11.39
CA MET A 55 1.35 39.88 -12.62
C MET A 55 2.58 39.02 -12.29
N ALA A 56 2.35 37.80 -11.81
CA ALA A 56 3.33 36.71 -11.79
C ALA A 56 2.67 35.33 -11.55
N VAL A 57 1.50 35.06 -12.13
CA VAL A 57 0.93 33.71 -12.14
C VAL A 57 0.44 33.43 -13.54
N GLY A 58 1.17 32.60 -14.29
CA GLY A 58 0.79 32.23 -15.65
C GLY A 58 1.89 31.57 -16.50
N ALA A 59 2.95 31.04 -15.89
CA ALA A 59 3.95 30.23 -16.61
C ALA A 59 4.49 29.14 -15.66
N GLY A 60 3.62 28.20 -15.30
CA GLY A 60 3.97 27.06 -14.45
C GLY A 60 2.93 25.93 -14.47
N ALA A 61 2.07 25.91 -15.49
CA ALA A 61 1.14 24.82 -15.72
C ALA A 61 1.42 24.31 -17.14
N TYR A 62 1.53 22.99 -17.32
CA TYR A 62 1.63 22.27 -18.60
C TYR A 62 3.00 21.83 -19.16
N VAL A 63 4.01 21.46 -18.34
CA VAL A 63 5.17 20.71 -18.88
C VAL A 63 5.51 19.43 -18.08
N LEU A 64 4.74 19.10 -17.04
CA LEU A 64 5.00 17.91 -16.22
C LEU A 64 3.75 17.04 -16.14
N ARG A 65 3.42 16.31 -17.21
CA ARG A 65 2.57 15.11 -17.12
C ARG A 65 3.26 13.77 -17.45
N PRO A 66 4.59 13.58 -17.22
CA PRO A 66 5.14 12.22 -17.28
C PRO A 66 4.44 11.27 -16.32
N ALA A 67 4.11 11.73 -15.11
CA ALA A 67 3.58 10.87 -14.06
C ALA A 67 2.27 10.15 -14.43
N ASP A 68 1.44 10.79 -15.27
CA ASP A 68 0.14 10.26 -15.72
C ASP A 68 0.26 9.14 -16.76
N GLN A 69 1.48 8.72 -17.12
CA GLN A 69 1.72 7.55 -17.97
C GLN A 69 2.26 6.34 -17.21
N PHE A 70 2.57 6.50 -15.92
CA PHE A 70 3.12 5.43 -15.10
C PHE A 70 2.03 4.87 -14.17
N ALA A 71 1.93 3.54 -14.11
CA ALA A 71 0.89 2.85 -13.36
C ALA A 71 1.12 2.89 -11.84
N SER A 72 2.38 3.05 -11.42
CA SER A 72 2.79 3.02 -10.02
C SER A 72 4.03 3.89 -9.75
N LEU A 73 4.17 4.26 -8.48
CA LEU A 73 5.28 5.02 -7.93
C LEU A 73 5.92 4.20 -6.81
N GLY A 74 7.20 3.86 -6.96
CA GLY A 74 8.01 3.20 -5.94
C GLY A 74 8.93 4.20 -5.23
N CYS A 75 8.78 4.33 -3.92
CA CYS A 75 9.63 5.15 -3.05
C CYS A 75 10.66 4.27 -2.35
N TYR A 76 11.94 4.41 -2.71
CA TYR A 76 13.02 3.53 -2.25
C TYR A 76 13.68 4.03 -0.95
N SER A 77 14.03 3.10 -0.06
CA SER A 77 14.71 3.37 1.21
C SER A 77 16.19 3.72 1.05
N THR A 78 16.83 3.23 -0.01
CA THR A 78 18.22 3.54 -0.36
C THR A 78 18.41 3.65 -1.88
N ALA A 79 19.58 4.14 -2.30
CA ALA A 79 19.92 4.34 -3.72
C ALA A 79 20.37 3.03 -4.40
N ALA A 80 19.60 1.96 -4.25
CA ALA A 80 19.91 0.63 -4.76
C ALA A 80 18.67 -0.02 -5.39
N ARG A 81 18.87 -0.90 -6.37
CA ARG A 81 17.77 -1.55 -7.12
C ARG A 81 17.01 -2.57 -6.27
N ASP A 82 17.66 -3.13 -5.25
CA ASP A 82 17.18 -4.15 -4.33
C ASP A 82 16.80 -3.60 -2.94
N ALA A 83 16.67 -2.28 -2.80
CA ALA A 83 16.27 -1.68 -1.54
C ALA A 83 14.79 -1.87 -1.25
N ASP A 84 14.42 -1.77 0.04
CA ASP A 84 13.01 -1.73 0.44
C ASP A 84 12.28 -0.59 -0.27
N VAL A 85 11.07 -0.87 -0.74
CA VAL A 85 10.26 0.03 -1.54
C VAL A 85 8.85 0.11 -0.98
N ALA A 86 8.35 1.32 -0.78
CA ALA A 86 6.92 1.55 -0.63
C ALA A 86 6.33 1.83 -2.01
N VAL A 87 5.32 1.06 -2.41
CA VAL A 87 4.64 1.23 -3.70
C VAL A 87 3.31 1.92 -3.48
N VAL A 88 3.11 3.05 -4.16
CA VAL A 88 1.86 3.80 -4.14
C VAL A 88 1.35 4.04 -5.57
N SER A 89 0.06 4.36 -5.69
CA SER A 89 -0.50 4.77 -6.98
C SER A 89 -0.11 6.20 -7.30
N THR A 90 0.04 6.54 -8.58
CA THR A 90 0.25 7.90 -9.03
C THR A 90 -1.05 8.70 -8.90
N ASP A 91 -0.99 9.93 -8.39
CA ASP A 91 -2.14 10.82 -8.21
C ASP A 91 -2.00 12.14 -9.00
N GLY A 92 -1.04 12.18 -9.93
CA GLY A 92 -0.70 13.35 -10.74
C GLY A 92 0.16 14.40 -10.03
N ARG A 93 0.49 14.24 -8.73
CA ARG A 93 1.48 15.08 -8.05
C ARG A 93 2.91 14.75 -8.52
N ASP A 94 3.84 15.64 -8.17
CA ASP A 94 5.26 15.38 -8.40
C ASP A 94 5.71 14.13 -7.59
N PRO A 95 6.31 13.12 -8.23
CA PRO A 95 6.71 11.89 -7.54
C PRO A 95 7.69 12.12 -6.38
N GLU A 96 8.57 13.12 -6.47
CA GLU A 96 9.52 13.45 -5.42
C GLU A 96 8.80 14.02 -4.20
N ASP A 97 7.76 14.82 -4.40
CA ASP A 97 6.94 15.36 -3.30
C ASP A 97 6.15 14.24 -2.59
N VAL A 98 5.54 13.31 -3.34
CA VAL A 98 4.80 12.17 -2.75
C VAL A 98 5.73 11.29 -1.91
N CYS A 99 6.91 10.94 -2.43
CA CYS A 99 7.85 10.11 -1.68
C CYS A 99 8.51 10.88 -0.52
N ALA A 100 8.64 12.20 -0.60
CA ALA A 100 9.11 13.02 0.52
C ALA A 100 8.17 12.94 1.73
N GLU A 101 6.84 12.90 1.50
CA GLU A 101 5.84 12.73 2.57
C GLU A 101 6.01 11.37 3.28
N LEU A 102 6.20 10.28 2.53
CA LEU A 102 6.41 8.93 3.06
C LEU A 102 7.74 8.78 3.81
N TRP A 103 8.80 9.45 3.34
CA TRP A 103 10.06 9.54 4.07
C TRP A 103 9.88 10.31 5.39
N ALA A 104 9.13 11.41 5.39
CA ALA A 104 8.92 12.23 6.57
C ALA A 104 8.07 11.52 7.65
N SER A 105 7.13 10.64 7.26
CA SER A 105 6.35 9.81 8.19
C SER A 105 7.15 8.63 8.75
N GLY A 106 8.29 8.30 8.15
CA GLY A 106 9.10 7.12 8.51
C GLY A 106 8.55 5.82 7.93
N GLU A 107 7.63 5.90 6.97
CA GLU A 107 7.15 4.74 6.20
C GLU A 107 8.23 4.23 5.22
N VAL A 108 9.12 5.12 4.78
CA VAL A 108 10.24 4.79 3.91
C VAL A 108 11.56 5.21 4.56
N GLY A 109 12.53 4.30 4.55
CA GLY A 109 13.89 4.57 4.99
C GLY A 109 14.10 4.46 6.51
N PRO A 110 15.37 4.55 6.96
CA PRO A 110 15.73 4.34 8.37
C PRO A 110 15.52 5.58 9.25
N THR A 111 15.17 6.74 8.67
CA THR A 111 15.05 8.02 9.38
C THR A 111 13.94 8.86 8.79
N THR A 112 13.33 9.75 9.58
CA THR A 112 12.34 10.74 9.12
C THR A 112 12.94 11.96 8.43
N GLN A 113 14.27 12.04 8.31
CA GLN A 113 14.92 13.10 7.56
C GLN A 113 14.85 12.78 6.06
N VAL A 114 14.13 13.60 5.30
CA VAL A 114 14.00 13.43 3.86
C VAL A 114 15.33 13.76 3.17
N PRO A 115 15.99 12.78 2.51
CA PRO A 115 17.18 13.06 1.71
C PRO A 115 16.78 13.79 0.41
N PRO A 116 17.74 14.36 -0.34
CA PRO A 116 17.46 14.74 -1.72
C PRO A 116 16.90 13.52 -2.47
N LEU A 117 15.80 13.71 -3.19
CA LEU A 117 15.17 12.65 -3.98
C LEU A 117 15.42 12.90 -5.46
N THR A 118 15.32 11.86 -6.28
CA THR A 118 15.37 11.97 -7.73
C THR A 118 14.48 10.92 -8.36
N SER A 119 13.61 11.36 -9.26
CA SER A 119 12.73 10.48 -10.05
C SER A 119 13.44 9.86 -11.26
N CYS A 120 13.44 8.53 -11.30
CA CYS A 120 13.93 7.72 -12.40
C CYS A 120 12.79 6.93 -13.04
N VAL A 121 12.93 6.61 -14.32
CA VAL A 121 12.07 5.63 -15.00
C VAL A 121 12.56 4.25 -14.60
N GLY A 122 11.68 3.49 -13.95
CA GLY A 122 11.94 2.10 -13.55
C GLY A 122 12.11 1.18 -14.75
N GLU A 123 12.79 0.06 -14.53
CA GLU A 123 12.84 -1.02 -15.52
C GLU A 123 11.56 -1.84 -15.43
N GLY A 124 10.89 -2.07 -16.58
CA GLY A 124 9.67 -2.87 -16.66
C GLY A 124 8.40 -2.14 -16.18
N ALA A 125 7.25 -2.54 -16.73
CA ALA A 125 5.89 -2.21 -16.30
C ALA A 125 5.50 -0.72 -16.15
N GLY A 126 6.34 0.25 -16.53
CA GLY A 126 6.00 1.66 -16.43
C GLY A 126 5.79 2.13 -15.00
N ALA A 127 6.75 1.83 -14.11
CA ALA A 127 6.82 2.41 -12.77
C ALA A 127 7.78 3.61 -12.71
N ILE A 128 7.47 4.60 -11.86
CA ILE A 128 8.42 5.65 -11.47
C ILE A 128 9.17 5.18 -10.23
N TRP A 129 10.50 5.24 -10.26
CA TRP A 129 11.34 4.93 -9.11
C TRP A 129 11.88 6.24 -8.53
N VAL A 130 11.50 6.56 -7.30
CA VAL A 130 12.05 7.72 -6.59
C VAL A 130 13.08 7.25 -5.60
N LEU A 131 14.33 7.64 -5.86
CA LEU A 131 15.50 7.16 -5.15
C LEU A 131 16.14 8.30 -4.36
N PRO A 132 16.67 8.04 -3.15
CA PRO A 132 17.46 9.02 -2.44
C PRO A 132 18.78 9.26 -3.18
N GLY A 133 19.11 10.52 -3.42
CA GLY A 133 20.31 10.92 -4.12
C GLY A 133 20.14 12.23 -4.89
N GLY A 134 21.26 12.74 -5.39
CA GLY A 134 21.25 13.86 -6.33
C GLY A 134 21.07 13.39 -7.78
N ARG A 135 21.09 14.37 -8.68
CA ARG A 135 20.82 14.26 -10.13
C ARG A 135 21.51 13.14 -10.92
N GLY A 136 22.57 12.52 -10.38
CA GLY A 136 23.29 11.43 -11.05
C GLY A 136 22.89 10.03 -10.60
N VAL A 137 21.89 9.88 -9.71
CA VAL A 137 21.52 8.57 -9.14
C VAL A 137 20.93 7.63 -10.17
N CYS A 138 20.07 8.13 -11.06
CA CYS A 138 19.50 7.32 -12.14
C CYS A 138 20.59 6.76 -13.04
N GLU A 139 21.52 7.61 -13.51
CA GLU A 139 22.60 7.20 -14.41
C GLU A 139 23.54 6.16 -13.78
N ARG A 140 23.84 6.30 -12.48
CA ARG A 140 24.65 5.31 -11.76
C ARG A 140 23.97 3.95 -11.67
N LEU A 141 22.64 3.96 -11.58
CA LEU A 141 21.83 2.75 -11.56
C LEU A 141 21.45 2.28 -12.96
N GLY A 142 21.96 2.90 -14.04
CA GLY A 142 21.59 2.55 -15.41
C GLY A 142 20.15 2.90 -15.80
N LEU A 143 19.49 3.78 -15.04
CA LEU A 143 18.13 4.25 -15.27
C LEU A 143 18.12 5.62 -15.97
N GLN A 144 17.00 5.95 -16.60
CA GLN A 144 16.77 7.28 -17.18
C GLN A 144 16.10 8.20 -16.17
N ARG A 145 16.41 9.50 -16.21
CA ARG A 145 15.71 10.49 -15.38
C ARG A 145 14.32 10.75 -15.94
N LEU A 146 13.32 10.84 -15.07
CA LEU A 146 11.94 11.10 -15.48
C LEU A 146 11.82 12.42 -16.28
N SER A 147 12.51 13.47 -15.82
CA SER A 147 12.57 14.77 -16.50
C SER A 147 13.22 14.76 -17.89
N SER A 148 13.90 13.68 -18.26
CA SER A 148 14.51 13.52 -19.59
C SER A 148 13.61 12.78 -20.58
N VAL A 149 12.50 12.20 -20.11
CA VAL A 149 11.55 11.50 -20.97
C VAL A 149 10.54 12.50 -21.53
N ALA A 150 10.49 12.58 -22.86
CA ALA A 150 9.45 13.32 -23.55
C ALA A 150 8.15 12.51 -23.47
N VAL A 151 7.08 13.21 -23.10
CA VAL A 151 5.75 12.63 -22.89
C VAL A 151 4.88 13.21 -23.99
N ASP A 152 4.30 12.34 -24.81
CA ASP A 152 3.30 12.76 -25.78
C ASP A 152 2.01 13.14 -25.02
N PRO A 153 1.57 14.41 -25.05
CA PRO A 153 0.36 14.84 -24.35
C PRO A 153 -0.92 14.21 -24.92
N ASP A 154 -0.87 13.70 -26.15
CA ASP A 154 -2.00 13.05 -26.82
C ASP A 154 -1.99 11.51 -26.64
N ALA A 155 -0.97 10.96 -25.98
CA ALA A 155 -0.92 9.53 -25.70
C ALA A 155 -2.01 9.11 -24.69
N PRO A 156 -2.61 7.91 -24.86
CA PRO A 156 -3.57 7.35 -23.91
C PRO A 156 -3.02 7.26 -22.47
N SER A 157 -3.85 7.56 -21.48
CA SER A 157 -3.46 7.56 -20.06
C SER A 157 -3.53 6.17 -19.43
N VAL A 158 -2.37 5.62 -19.04
CA VAL A 158 -2.26 4.30 -18.38
C VAL A 158 -2.99 4.24 -17.03
N PRO A 159 -2.91 5.25 -16.13
CA PRO A 159 -3.73 5.31 -14.92
C PRO A 159 -5.23 5.23 -15.21
N GLU A 160 -5.74 5.92 -16.23
CA GLU A 160 -7.16 5.85 -16.58
C GLU A 160 -7.57 4.44 -17.07
N LEU A 161 -6.69 3.75 -17.81
CA LEU A 161 -6.90 2.34 -18.18
C LEU A 161 -6.91 1.44 -16.94
N ARG A 162 -5.93 1.61 -16.03
CA ARG A 162 -5.83 0.84 -14.79
C ARG A 162 -7.10 1.01 -13.95
N ASP A 163 -7.54 2.24 -13.72
CA ASP A 163 -8.72 2.53 -12.91
C ASP A 163 -9.99 1.92 -13.52
N ALA A 164 -10.12 1.93 -14.84
CA ALA A 164 -11.23 1.30 -15.52
C ALA A 164 -11.23 -0.22 -15.37
N LEU A 165 -10.06 -0.85 -15.51
CA LEU A 165 -9.90 -2.28 -15.26
C LEU A 165 -10.18 -2.60 -13.79
N ILE A 166 -9.70 -1.81 -12.82
CA ILE A 166 -10.05 -1.98 -11.39
C ILE A 166 -11.57 -1.89 -11.19
N ALA A 167 -12.26 -0.97 -11.84
CA ALA A 167 -13.72 -0.83 -11.69
C ALA A 167 -14.48 -2.09 -12.17
N HIS A 168 -13.94 -2.83 -13.13
CA HIS A 168 -14.50 -4.09 -13.58
C HIS A 168 -14.08 -5.27 -12.71
N PHE A 169 -12.79 -5.39 -12.39
CA PHE A 169 -12.22 -6.55 -11.70
C PHE A 169 -12.33 -6.48 -10.17
N GLY A 170 -12.50 -5.29 -9.59
CA GLY A 170 -12.63 -5.07 -8.14
C GLY A 170 -14.03 -5.33 -7.58
N GLY A 171 -14.92 -5.92 -8.38
CA GLY A 171 -16.26 -6.32 -7.94
C GLY A 171 -16.23 -7.51 -6.99
N ARG A 172 -17.36 -7.74 -6.30
CA ARG A 172 -17.56 -8.97 -5.49
C ARG A 172 -17.83 -10.21 -6.34
N GLU A 173 -18.21 -10.01 -7.59
CA GLU A 173 -18.51 -11.09 -8.53
C GLU A 173 -17.22 -11.56 -9.20
N CYS A 174 -17.01 -12.86 -9.14
CA CYS A 174 -15.90 -13.53 -9.78
C CYS A 174 -16.07 -13.47 -11.31
N ILE A 175 -15.08 -12.97 -12.02
CA ILE A 175 -15.11 -12.86 -13.48
C ILE A 175 -14.27 -14.00 -14.06
N ASP A 176 -14.85 -14.78 -14.98
CA ASP A 176 -14.09 -15.82 -15.68
C ASP A 176 -13.07 -15.22 -16.67
N ILE A 177 -12.09 -16.03 -17.07
CA ILE A 177 -10.99 -15.62 -17.93
C ILE A 177 -11.42 -15.08 -19.31
N GLU A 178 -12.47 -15.64 -19.91
CA GLU A 178 -12.93 -15.23 -21.23
C GLU A 178 -13.58 -13.85 -21.12
N ARG A 179 -14.43 -13.68 -20.11
CA ARG A 179 -15.07 -12.41 -19.82
C ARG A 179 -14.06 -11.33 -19.44
N ALA A 180 -13.04 -11.67 -18.65
CA ALA A 180 -11.95 -10.77 -18.29
C ALA A 180 -11.16 -10.30 -19.51
N ARG A 181 -10.90 -11.20 -20.47
CA ARG A 181 -10.26 -10.85 -21.74
C ARG A 181 -11.10 -9.89 -22.56
N ASP A 182 -12.40 -10.17 -22.68
CA ASP A 182 -13.32 -9.29 -23.40
C ASP A 182 -13.37 -7.89 -22.79
N ILE A 183 -13.40 -7.79 -21.45
CA ILE A 183 -13.36 -6.52 -20.73
C ILE A 183 -12.04 -5.78 -21.02
N ALA A 184 -10.90 -6.45 -20.87
CA ALA A 184 -9.60 -5.83 -21.10
C ALA A 184 -9.46 -5.33 -22.54
N GLN A 185 -9.87 -6.13 -23.53
CA GLN A 185 -9.85 -5.74 -24.94
C GLN A 185 -10.78 -4.56 -25.22
N ALA A 186 -11.96 -4.53 -24.62
CA ALA A 186 -12.90 -3.42 -24.77
C ALA A 186 -12.34 -2.11 -24.19
N GLU A 187 -11.71 -2.16 -23.00
CA GLU A 187 -11.09 -0.98 -22.38
C GLU A 187 -9.89 -0.45 -23.18
N LEU A 188 -9.03 -1.34 -23.70
CA LEU A 188 -7.93 -0.94 -24.57
C LEU A 188 -8.42 -0.24 -25.84
N GLY A 189 -9.38 -0.86 -26.55
CA GLY A 189 -9.94 -0.31 -27.79
C GLY A 189 -10.74 0.97 -27.58
N GLY A 190 -11.47 1.08 -26.46
CA GLY A 190 -12.25 2.27 -26.12
C GLY A 190 -11.41 3.50 -25.77
N ARG A 191 -10.14 3.30 -25.38
CA ARG A 191 -9.24 4.35 -24.88
C ARG A 191 -8.07 4.66 -25.81
N GLY A 192 -8.01 4.04 -26.99
CA GLY A 192 -6.98 4.31 -27.99
C GLY A 192 -5.62 3.66 -27.70
N PHE A 193 -5.58 2.59 -26.91
CA PHE A 193 -4.37 1.78 -26.70
C PHE A 193 -4.12 0.85 -27.90
N ASP A 194 -4.06 1.42 -29.10
CA ASP A 194 -3.80 0.68 -30.33
C ASP A 194 -2.45 -0.05 -30.24
N GLY A 195 -2.45 -1.33 -30.63
CA GLY A 195 -1.24 -2.17 -30.61
C GLY A 195 -1.00 -2.91 -29.30
N TRP A 196 -1.73 -2.58 -28.22
CA TRP A 196 -1.67 -3.35 -26.98
C TRP A 196 -2.29 -4.73 -27.14
N THR A 197 -1.74 -5.72 -26.45
CA THR A 197 -2.22 -7.10 -26.44
C THR A 197 -2.85 -7.47 -25.11
N VAL A 198 -3.70 -8.50 -25.13
CA VAL A 198 -4.25 -9.12 -23.92
C VAL A 198 -3.87 -10.58 -23.91
N GLU A 199 -3.10 -11.01 -22.91
CA GLU A 199 -2.68 -12.40 -22.74
C GLU A 199 -3.23 -12.99 -21.45
N ALA A 200 -3.73 -14.21 -21.52
CA ALA A 200 -3.98 -15.00 -20.33
C ALA A 200 -2.73 -15.81 -20.01
N ARG A 201 -2.24 -15.73 -18.78
CA ARG A 201 -1.22 -16.66 -18.26
C ARG A 201 -1.89 -17.91 -17.70
N GLU A 202 -1.14 -18.95 -17.39
CA GLU A 202 -1.73 -20.20 -16.88
C GLU A 202 -2.60 -19.93 -15.63
N PHE A 203 -3.82 -20.45 -15.69
CA PHE A 203 -4.76 -20.48 -14.57
C PHE A 203 -4.58 -21.86 -13.92
N ALA A 204 -4.35 -21.89 -12.60
CA ALA A 204 -4.78 -23.05 -11.83
C ALA A 204 -6.32 -23.16 -11.94
N ASP A 205 -6.97 -24.23 -11.46
CA ASP A 205 -8.44 -24.39 -11.45
C ASP A 205 -9.14 -23.34 -10.54
N THR A 206 -8.89 -22.06 -10.78
CA THR A 206 -9.29 -20.91 -9.99
C THR A 206 -10.34 -20.13 -10.76
N ASP A 207 -11.44 -19.84 -10.09
CA ASP A 207 -12.64 -19.32 -10.74
C ASP A 207 -12.56 -17.83 -11.11
N CYS A 208 -11.64 -17.05 -10.52
CA CYS A 208 -11.63 -15.59 -10.68
C CYS A 208 -10.40 -15.09 -11.44
N ALA A 209 -10.64 -14.25 -12.44
CA ALA A 209 -9.60 -13.52 -13.14
C ALA A 209 -9.22 -12.24 -12.38
N SER A 210 -7.92 -11.95 -12.38
CA SER A 210 -7.34 -10.65 -12.07
C SER A 210 -6.51 -10.18 -13.26
N PHE A 211 -5.95 -8.98 -13.19
CA PHE A 211 -5.14 -8.42 -14.26
C PHE A 211 -3.88 -7.73 -13.73
N GLY A 212 -2.91 -7.59 -14.62
CA GLY A 212 -1.79 -6.67 -14.46
C GLY A 212 -1.46 -5.99 -15.79
N LEU A 213 -0.66 -4.94 -15.71
CA LEU A 213 -0.23 -4.14 -16.86
C LEU A 213 1.28 -4.23 -17.00
N ASP A 214 1.74 -4.54 -18.21
CA ASP A 214 3.12 -4.35 -18.63
C ASP A 214 3.15 -3.26 -19.70
N VAL A 215 3.38 -2.02 -19.26
CA VAL A 215 3.40 -0.84 -20.13
C VAL A 215 4.53 -0.90 -21.14
N ALA A 216 5.65 -1.54 -20.81
CA ALA A 216 6.81 -1.62 -21.70
C ALA A 216 6.55 -2.55 -22.89
N GLU A 217 5.92 -3.70 -22.63
CA GLU A 217 5.51 -4.66 -23.65
C GLU A 217 4.12 -4.38 -24.24
N GLN A 218 3.45 -3.30 -23.79
CA GLN A 218 2.09 -2.93 -24.19
C GLN A 218 1.10 -4.07 -23.98
N LEU A 219 1.16 -4.72 -22.82
CA LEU A 219 0.44 -5.95 -22.53
C LEU A 219 -0.45 -5.79 -21.30
N VAL A 220 -1.72 -6.17 -21.42
CA VAL A 220 -2.57 -6.52 -20.28
C VAL A 220 -2.48 -8.02 -20.09
N PHE A 221 -1.93 -8.47 -18.97
CA PHE A 221 -1.90 -9.90 -18.66
C PHE A 221 -2.99 -10.24 -17.64
N ILE A 222 -3.68 -11.35 -17.87
CA ILE A 222 -4.76 -11.86 -17.02
C ILE A 222 -4.24 -13.08 -16.28
N ILE A 223 -4.44 -13.11 -14.97
CA ILE A 223 -4.03 -14.20 -14.08
C ILE A 223 -5.24 -14.77 -13.35
N GLY A 224 -5.18 -16.07 -13.02
CA GLY A 224 -6.15 -16.70 -12.14
C GLY A 224 -5.83 -16.40 -10.68
N MET A 225 -6.85 -16.01 -9.91
CA MET A 225 -6.82 -15.95 -8.47
C MET A 225 -7.88 -16.91 -7.92
N PRO A 226 -7.56 -17.66 -6.86
CA PRO A 226 -8.58 -18.45 -6.19
C PRO A 226 -9.70 -17.52 -5.74
N GLY A 227 -10.93 -17.88 -6.08
CA GLY A 227 -12.09 -17.10 -5.64
C GLY A 227 -12.17 -17.06 -4.12
N PRO A 228 -12.78 -16.00 -3.55
CA PRO A 228 -12.87 -15.82 -2.10
C PRO A 228 -13.47 -17.05 -1.41
N ASP A 229 -14.49 -17.65 -2.03
CA ASP A 229 -15.14 -18.86 -1.51
C ASP A 229 -14.19 -20.07 -1.52
N SER A 230 -13.32 -20.21 -2.53
CA SER A 230 -12.41 -21.34 -2.67
C SER A 230 -11.24 -21.26 -1.67
N LEU A 231 -10.70 -20.06 -1.43
CA LEU A 231 -9.64 -19.84 -0.45
C LEU A 231 -10.20 -19.94 0.97
N GLN A 232 -11.36 -19.35 1.22
CA GLN A 232 -12.01 -19.43 2.52
C GLN A 232 -12.48 -20.85 2.85
N ALA A 233 -12.96 -21.62 1.87
CA ALA A 233 -13.26 -23.04 2.06
C ALA A 233 -12.00 -23.86 2.36
N ALA A 234 -10.88 -23.59 1.68
CA ALA A 234 -9.62 -24.29 1.95
C ALA A 234 -9.06 -23.96 3.33
N LEU A 235 -9.08 -22.68 3.72
CA LEU A 235 -8.69 -22.23 5.06
C LEU A 235 -9.63 -22.81 6.14
N GLY A 236 -10.93 -22.84 5.89
CA GLY A 236 -11.91 -23.46 6.77
C GLY A 236 -11.66 -24.96 6.98
N GLN A 237 -11.43 -25.70 5.88
CA GLN A 237 -11.09 -27.13 5.93
C GLN A 237 -9.79 -27.41 6.71
N ALA A 238 -8.79 -26.53 6.57
CA ALA A 238 -7.54 -26.66 7.31
C ALA A 238 -7.72 -26.50 8.84
N THR A 239 -8.87 -25.96 9.28
CA THR A 239 -9.16 -25.68 10.70
C THR A 239 -10.39 -26.40 11.24
N GLU A 240 -11.07 -27.20 10.43
CA GLU A 240 -12.33 -27.84 10.79
C GLU A 240 -12.17 -28.98 11.82
N ALA A 241 -10.92 -29.40 12.11
CA ALA A 241 -10.64 -30.54 12.98
C ALA A 241 -10.36 -30.16 14.45
N ASP A 242 -9.71 -29.03 14.73
CA ASP A 242 -9.28 -28.64 16.07
C ASP A 242 -9.19 -27.10 16.14
N CYS A 243 -9.56 -26.50 17.28
CA CYS A 243 -9.33 -25.07 17.49
C CYS A 243 -7.83 -24.82 17.57
N LEU A 244 -7.29 -24.30 16.45
CA LEU A 244 -5.88 -23.98 16.31
C LEU A 244 -5.55 -22.72 17.11
N ASP A 245 -4.43 -22.76 17.83
CA ASP A 245 -3.82 -21.54 18.34
C ASP A 245 -3.31 -20.66 17.19
N ALA A 246 -2.90 -19.42 17.51
CA ALA A 246 -2.44 -18.46 16.51
C ALA A 246 -1.24 -18.96 15.68
N GLU A 247 -0.33 -19.73 16.28
CA GLU A 247 0.86 -20.27 15.60
C GLU A 247 0.45 -21.38 14.62
N GLN A 248 -0.38 -22.31 15.09
CA GLN A 248 -0.92 -23.41 14.30
C GLN A 248 -1.80 -22.91 13.15
N ALA A 249 -2.67 -21.93 13.41
CA ALA A 249 -3.51 -21.30 12.40
C ALA A 249 -2.68 -20.58 11.34
N SER A 250 -1.62 -19.88 11.75
CA SER A 250 -0.68 -19.25 10.82
C SER A 250 0.07 -20.27 9.95
N ALA A 251 0.49 -21.38 10.55
CA ALA A 251 1.16 -22.45 9.83
C ALA A 251 0.22 -23.12 8.80
N ALA A 252 -1.03 -23.40 9.20
CA ALA A 252 -2.06 -23.94 8.33
C ALA A 252 -2.38 -22.99 7.16
N ALA A 253 -2.53 -21.67 7.43
CA ALA A 253 -2.74 -20.69 6.37
C ALA A 253 -1.58 -20.63 5.38
N ARG A 254 -0.32 -20.61 5.86
CA ARG A 254 0.86 -20.63 4.97
C ARG A 254 0.92 -21.90 4.12
N GLN A 255 0.55 -23.05 4.69
CA GLN A 255 0.47 -24.30 3.94
C GLN A 255 -0.58 -24.22 2.83
N VAL A 256 -1.80 -23.76 3.13
CA VAL A 256 -2.87 -23.58 2.14
C VAL A 256 -2.46 -22.62 1.03
N LEU A 257 -1.76 -21.53 1.37
CA LEU A 257 -1.23 -20.58 0.39
C LEU A 257 -0.17 -21.22 -0.51
N SER A 258 0.78 -21.96 0.07
CA SER A 258 1.86 -22.62 -0.69
C SER A 258 1.34 -23.73 -1.61
N GLU A 259 0.38 -24.55 -1.15
CA GLU A 259 -0.27 -25.59 -1.98
C GLU A 259 -1.01 -24.99 -3.19
N ARG A 260 -1.37 -23.71 -3.13
CA ARG A 260 -2.04 -22.95 -4.18
C ARG A 260 -1.10 -22.04 -4.98
N GLY A 261 0.21 -22.10 -4.73
CA GLY A 261 1.21 -21.28 -5.41
C GLY A 261 1.14 -19.78 -5.05
N LEU A 262 0.60 -19.45 -3.88
CA LEU A 262 0.48 -18.09 -3.34
C LEU A 262 1.59 -17.81 -2.31
N ASP A 263 2.83 -18.23 -2.61
CA ASP A 263 3.95 -18.12 -1.67
C ASP A 263 4.36 -16.67 -1.35
N ASP A 264 3.90 -15.71 -2.17
CA ASP A 264 4.11 -14.27 -2.01
C ASP A 264 3.05 -13.59 -1.13
N TRP A 265 1.99 -14.30 -0.75
CA TRP A 265 0.94 -13.77 0.13
C TRP A 265 1.40 -13.72 1.59
N THR A 266 1.02 -12.66 2.29
CA THR A 266 1.38 -12.48 3.70
C THR A 266 0.27 -12.98 4.62
N VAL A 267 0.63 -13.77 5.64
CA VAL A 267 -0.28 -14.14 6.73
C VAL A 267 -0.06 -13.18 7.89
N GLN A 268 -1.09 -12.40 8.23
CA GLN A 268 -1.10 -11.51 9.37
C GLN A 268 -1.96 -12.08 10.49
N VAL A 269 -1.43 -12.09 11.71
CA VAL A 269 -2.16 -12.48 12.92
C VAL A 269 -2.49 -11.23 13.70
N GLU A 270 -3.77 -10.96 13.91
CA GLU A 270 -4.19 -9.88 14.81
C GLU A 270 -4.13 -10.38 16.26
N GLN A 271 -3.03 -10.07 16.95
CA GLN A 271 -2.80 -10.50 18.33
C GLN A 271 -3.82 -9.93 19.33
N GLU A 272 -4.37 -8.73 19.07
CA GLU A 272 -5.31 -8.07 19.99
C GLU A 272 -6.56 -8.93 20.29
N THR A 273 -6.95 -9.80 19.35
CA THR A 273 -8.10 -10.69 19.48
C THR A 273 -7.77 -12.01 20.20
N PHE A 274 -6.51 -12.44 20.17
CA PHE A 274 -6.05 -13.63 20.89
C PHE A 274 -5.69 -13.34 22.36
N ASP A 275 -5.19 -12.14 22.66
CA ASP A 275 -4.81 -11.73 24.03
C ASP A 275 -6.00 -11.32 24.92
N GLY A 276 -7.20 -11.12 24.33
CA GLY A 276 -8.45 -10.90 25.07
C GLY A 276 -8.78 -12.01 26.09
N ASN A 277 -8.10 -13.15 25.99
CA ASN A 277 -8.21 -14.27 26.92
C ASN A 277 -7.64 -13.96 28.32
N GLN A 278 -6.67 -13.04 28.47
CA GLN A 278 -6.26 -12.62 29.82
C GLN A 278 -7.37 -11.88 30.57
N ALA A 279 -8.24 -11.15 29.85
CA ALA A 279 -9.36 -10.44 30.47
C ALA A 279 -10.61 -11.33 30.67
N ALA A 280 -10.83 -12.33 29.80
CA ALA A 280 -11.97 -13.26 29.90
C ALA A 280 -11.77 -14.34 30.99
N VAL A 281 -10.53 -14.76 31.24
CA VAL A 281 -10.17 -15.68 32.34
C VAL A 281 -10.42 -15.03 33.71
N ASP A 282 -10.24 -13.72 33.83
CA ASP A 282 -10.61 -12.96 35.04
C ASP A 282 -12.14 -12.76 35.20
N GLY A 283 -12.92 -12.98 34.12
CA GLY A 283 -14.38 -12.82 34.07
C GLY A 283 -15.19 -14.12 34.18
N GLY A 284 -14.55 -15.29 34.19
CA GLY A 284 -15.21 -16.59 34.37
C GLY A 284 -15.90 -17.17 33.14
N ILE A 285 -15.50 -16.75 31.93
CA ILE A 285 -15.99 -17.35 30.68
C ILE A 285 -14.96 -18.40 30.22
N GLU A 286 -15.27 -19.68 30.41
CA GLU A 286 -14.51 -20.78 29.80
C GLU A 286 -14.92 -20.90 28.32
N GLY A 287 -14.25 -20.17 27.44
CA GLY A 287 -14.44 -20.24 25.98
C GLY A 287 -13.18 -20.75 25.28
N GLU A 288 -13.37 -21.58 24.25
CA GLU A 288 -12.28 -22.01 23.36
C GLU A 288 -12.12 -20.93 22.27
N VAL A 289 -10.90 -20.39 22.13
CA VAL A 289 -10.58 -19.43 21.06
C VAL A 289 -10.25 -20.23 19.82
N CYS A 290 -11.04 -20.09 18.77
CA CYS A 290 -10.81 -20.76 17.51
C CYS A 290 -10.47 -19.71 16.45
N ALA A 291 -9.43 -19.97 15.67
CA ALA A 291 -9.04 -19.08 14.59
C ALA A 291 -10.11 -19.04 13.49
N GLN A 292 -10.43 -17.84 13.03
CA GLN A 292 -11.14 -17.59 11.78
C GLN A 292 -10.19 -16.93 10.79
N PHE A 293 -10.38 -17.23 9.51
CA PHE A 293 -9.60 -16.65 8.44
C PHE A 293 -10.46 -15.71 7.61
N SER A 294 -9.85 -14.60 7.22
CA SER A 294 -10.34 -13.72 6.16
C SER A 294 -9.21 -13.50 5.17
N ALA A 295 -9.52 -13.40 3.88
CA ALA A 295 -8.53 -13.15 2.84
C ALA A 295 -8.97 -11.97 1.99
N ALA A 296 -8.08 -10.98 1.83
CA ALA A 296 -8.30 -9.81 1.00
C ALA A 296 -6.94 -9.24 0.55
N ASP A 297 -6.87 -8.74 -0.69
CA ASP A 297 -5.74 -7.92 -1.19
C ASP A 297 -4.33 -8.51 -0.97
N GLY A 298 -4.16 -9.83 -1.16
CA GLY A 298 -2.84 -10.48 -0.98
C GLY A 298 -2.48 -10.80 0.48
N VAL A 299 -3.40 -10.57 1.41
CA VAL A 299 -3.21 -10.80 2.84
C VAL A 299 -4.25 -11.78 3.36
N VAL A 300 -3.81 -12.77 4.15
CA VAL A 300 -4.68 -13.62 4.97
C VAL A 300 -4.61 -13.15 6.41
N TYR A 301 -5.76 -12.75 6.94
CA TYR A 301 -5.95 -12.36 8.33
C TYR A 301 -6.39 -13.57 9.15
N VAL A 302 -5.69 -13.81 10.25
CA VAL A 302 -6.05 -14.81 11.27
C VAL A 302 -6.59 -14.08 12.49
N VAL A 303 -7.88 -14.27 12.78
CA VAL A 303 -8.60 -13.60 13.87
C VAL A 303 -9.07 -14.65 14.88
N GLY A 304 -8.80 -14.44 16.17
CA GLY A 304 -9.32 -15.32 17.23
C GLY A 304 -10.81 -15.04 17.50
N VAL A 305 -11.65 -16.08 17.51
CA VAL A 305 -13.06 -15.99 17.88
C VAL A 305 -13.35 -16.88 19.08
N ILE A 306 -13.96 -16.31 20.11
CA ILE A 306 -14.34 -17.02 21.34
C ILE A 306 -15.70 -17.67 21.12
N PHE A 307 -15.77 -18.99 21.26
CA PHE A 307 -17.04 -19.72 21.31
C PHE A 307 -17.41 -20.03 22.76
N GLU A 308 -18.58 -19.55 23.20
CA GLU A 308 -19.17 -19.97 24.48
C GLU A 308 -19.74 -21.39 24.34
N ARG A 309 -19.25 -22.35 25.15
CA ARG A 309 -19.91 -23.65 25.31
C ARG A 309 -21.18 -23.45 26.16
N HIS A 310 -22.35 -23.71 25.56
CA HIS A 310 -23.61 -23.89 26.29
C HIS A 310 -23.85 -25.35 26.64
#